data_AF-J0YUH3-F1
#
_entry.id   AF-J0YUH3-F1
#
_cell.length_a   1.000
_cell.length_b   1.000
_cell.length_c   1.000
_cell.angle_alpha   90.00
_cell.angle_beta   90.00
_cell.angle_gamma   90.00
#
_symmetry.space_group_name_H-M   'P 1'
#
loop_
_entity.id
_entity.type
_entity.pdbx_description
1 polymer ?
#
loop_
_entity_poly.entity_id
_entity_poly.type
_entity_poly.pdbx_seq_one_letter_code
_entity_poly.pdbx_strand_id
1 'polypeptide(L)' 'MRKISSEGLALIKQWEGLRLNAYKDAIGVWTIGYGHTNSAGKPFVHKGMTITEKQAEEL' A
#
# COMPACT_ATOMS: atom_id res chain seq x y z
N MET A 1 -15.98 7.39 14.56
CA MET A 1 -14.92 6.83 13.69
C MET A 1 -13.64 6.75 14.51
N ARG A 2 -13.02 5.58 14.65
CA ARG A 2 -11.76 5.42 15.38
C ARG A 2 -10.60 5.82 14.46
N LYS A 3 -9.61 6.53 14.99
CA LYS A 3 -8.38 6.90 14.28
C LYS A 3 -7.20 6.21 14.97
N ILE A 4 -6.27 5.67 14.19
CA ILE A 4 -4.98 5.19 14.71
C ILE A 4 -4.09 6.39 15.05
N SER A 5 -3.19 6.25 16.02
CA SER A 5 -2.18 7.28 16.28
C SER A 5 -1.10 7.30 15.20
N SER A 6 -0.35 8.40 15.12
CA SER A 6 0.80 8.55 14.22
C SER A 6 1.85 7.46 14.44
N GLU A 7 2.11 7.12 15.69
CA GLU A 7 3.13 6.13 16.09
C GLU A 7 2.67 4.72 15.71
N GLY A 8 1.39 4.41 15.92
CA GLY A 8 0.80 3.13 15.50
C GLY A 8 0.84 2.97 13.99
N LEU A 9 0.55 4.03 13.24
CA LEU A 9 0.64 4.02 11.78
C LEU A 9 2.08 3.82 11.30
N ALA A 10 3.05 4.52 11.91
CA ALA A 10 4.46 4.38 11.59
C ALA A 10 4.97 2.95 11.84
N LEU A 11 4.54 2.33 12.96
CA LEU A 11 4.88 0.96 13.28
C LEU A 11 4.33 -0.01 12.22
N ILE A 12 3.07 0.13 11.81
CA ILE A 12 2.48 -0.71 10.74
C ILE A 12 3.26 -0.55 9.44
N LYS A 13 3.56 0.69 9.02
CA LYS A 13 4.34 0.96 7.81
C LYS A 13 5.71 0.31 7.83
N GLN A 14 6.38 0.33 8.99
CA GLN A 14 7.67 -0.32 9.17
C GLN A 14 7.59 -1.85 9.01
N TRP A 15 6.52 -2.47 9.51
CA TRP A 15 6.30 -3.91 9.39
C TRP A 15 5.88 -4.35 7.98
N GLU A 16 4.96 -3.63 7.34
CA GLU A 16 4.50 -3.91 5.96
C GLU A 16 5.58 -3.63 4.92
N GLY A 17 6.37 -2.58 5.14
CA GLY A 17 7.37 -2.09 4.22
C GLY A 17 6.77 -1.37 3.00
N LEU A 18 7.58 -0.50 2.39
CA LEU A 18 7.17 0.29 1.23
C LEU A 18 7.58 -0.38 -0.08
N ARG A 19 6.61 -0.58 -0.99
CA ARG A 19 6.86 -1.08 -2.36
C ARG A 19 6.29 -0.14 -3.40
N LEU A 20 7.16 0.61 -4.06
CA LEU A 20 6.79 1.61 -5.06
C LEU A 20 6.36 1.03 -6.41
N ASN A 21 6.72 -0.23 -6.69
CA ASN A 21 6.34 -0.93 -7.91
C ASN A 21 5.29 -1.99 -7.58
N ALA A 22 4.23 -2.05 -8.40
CA ALA A 22 3.19 -3.06 -8.27
C ALA A 22 3.80 -4.46 -8.40
N TYR A 23 3.44 -5.33 -7.46
CA TYR A 23 3.89 -6.71 -7.39
C TYR A 23 2.68 -7.63 -7.19
N LYS A 24 2.88 -8.92 -7.46
CA LYS A 24 1.91 -9.93 -7.06
C LYS A 24 2.30 -10.47 -5.69
N ASP A 25 1.34 -10.48 -4.78
CA ASP A 25 1.50 -11.14 -3.49
C ASP A 25 1.54 -12.68 -3.62
N ALA A 26 1.61 -13.38 -2.49
CA ALA A 26 1.72 -14.85 -2.45
C ALA A 26 0.53 -15.58 -3.09
N ILE A 27 -0.64 -14.92 -3.22
CA ILE A 27 -1.85 -15.49 -3.83
C ILE A 27 -2.16 -14.89 -5.20
N GLY A 28 -1.27 -14.06 -5.75
CA GLY A 28 -1.34 -13.53 -7.11
C GLY A 28 -2.14 -12.24 -7.26
N VAL A 29 -2.49 -11.56 -6.16
CA VAL A 29 -3.20 -10.26 -6.17
C VAL A 29 -2.20 -9.13 -6.41
N TRP A 30 -2.60 -8.15 -7.23
CA TRP A 30 -1.80 -6.95 -7.46
C TRP A 30 -1.83 -6.04 -6.23
N THR A 31 -0.63 -5.76 -5.72
CA THR A 31 -0.38 -5.02 -4.47
C THR A 31 0.67 -3.93 -4.69
N ILE A 32 0.53 -2.78 -4.02
CA ILE A 32 1.48 -1.66 -4.09
C ILE A 32 1.48 -0.85 -2.78
N GLY A 33 2.48 0.01 -2.56
CA GLY A 33 2.59 0.83 -1.35
C GLY A 33 2.81 -0.03 -0.11
N TYR A 34 2.04 0.24 0.95
CA TYR A 34 2.01 -0.50 2.21
C TYR A 34 0.93 -1.60 2.21
N GLY A 35 0.82 -2.36 1.11
CA GLY A 35 -0.16 -3.46 1.01
C GLY A 35 -1.50 -3.07 0.37
N HIS A 36 -1.59 -1.93 -0.33
CA HIS A 36 -2.82 -1.51 -1.03
C HIS A 36 -3.16 -2.47 -2.17
N THR A 37 -4.42 -2.88 -2.25
CA THR A 37 -4.96 -3.74 -3.30
C THR A 37 -6.29 -3.19 -3.82
N ASN A 38 -6.80 -3.75 -4.92
CA ASN A 38 -8.07 -3.31 -5.53
C ASN A 38 -9.29 -3.43 -4.61
N SER A 39 -9.22 -4.25 -3.55
CA SER A 39 -10.30 -4.36 -2.56
C SER A 39 -10.40 -3.13 -1.65
N ALA A 40 -9.31 -2.37 -1.49
CA ALA A 40 -9.29 -1.11 -0.76
C ALA A 40 -9.85 0.08 -1.60
N GLY A 41 -10.18 -0.16 -2.87
CA GLY A 41 -10.73 0.84 -3.77
C GLY A 41 -9.69 1.44 -4.71
N LYS A 42 -9.98 2.64 -5.24
CA LYS A 42 -9.08 3.32 -6.18
C LYS A 42 -7.80 3.77 -5.45
N PRO A 43 -6.64 3.80 -6.13
CA PRO A 43 -6.43 3.39 -7.52
C PRO A 43 -6.43 1.86 -7.67
N PHE A 44 -6.87 1.38 -8.85
CA PHE A 44 -6.78 -0.03 -9.19
C PHE A 44 -5.36 -0.39 -9.62
N VAL A 45 -4.68 -1.20 -8.82
CA VAL A 45 -3.33 -1.70 -9.04
C VAL A 45 -3.31 -2.67 -10.23
N HIS A 46 -2.35 -2.47 -11.12
CA HIS A 46 -2.12 -3.29 -12.30
C HIS A 46 -0.62 -3.49 -12.56
N LYS A 47 -0.30 -4.45 -13.44
CA LYS A 47 1.09 -4.75 -13.82
C LYS A 47 1.81 -3.49 -14.30
N GLY A 48 3.04 -3.29 -13.83
CA GLY A 48 3.91 -2.20 -14.25
C GLY A 48 3.52 -0.82 -13.68
N MET A 49 2.52 -0.75 -12.80
CA MET A 49 2.19 0.48 -12.09
C MET A 49 3.32 0.82 -11.10
N THR A 50 3.70 2.09 -11.08
CA THR A 50 4.68 2.65 -10.14
C THR A 50 4.08 3.89 -9.49
N ILE A 51 4.36 4.08 -8.21
CA ILE A 51 3.97 5.26 -7.44
C ILE A 51 5.18 5.89 -6.78
N THR A 52 5.06 7.16 -6.41
CA THR A 52 6.01 7.86 -5.55
C THR A 52 5.73 7.53 -4.08
N GLU A 53 6.71 7.78 -3.20
CA GLU A 53 6.50 7.65 -1.75
C GLU A 53 5.33 8.52 -1.29
N LYS A 54 5.24 9.76 -1.77
CA LYS A 54 4.11 10.65 -1.46
C LYS A 54 2.76 10.05 -1.85
N GLN A 55 2.66 9.44 -3.02
CA GLN A 55 1.43 8.77 -3.43
C GLN A 55 1.13 7.55 -2.55
N ALA A 56 2.14 6.81 -2.11
CA ALA A 56 1.96 5.69 -1.18
C ALA A 56 1.50 6.14 0.21
N GLU A 57 1.88 7.34 0.64
CA GLU A 57 1.42 7.97 1.89
C GLU A 57 -0.05 8.45 1.82
N GLU A 58 -0.58 8.65 0.62
CA GLU A 58 -1.95 9.09 0.36
C GLU A 58 -2.94 7.93 0.12
N LEU A 59 -2.44 6.68 0.03
CA LEU A 59 -3.25 5.44 -0.02
C LEU A 59 -3.75 5.06 1.38
#